data_AF-R7HFJ8-F1
#
_entry.id   AF-R7HFJ8-F1
#
_cell.length_a   1.000
_cell.length_b   1.000
_cell.length_c   1.000
_cell.angle_alpha   90.00
_cell.angle_beta   90.00
_cell.angle_gamma   90.00
#
_symmetry.space_group_name_H-M   'P 1'
#
loop_
_entity.id
_entity.type
_entity.pdbx_description
1 polymer ?
#
loop_
_entity_poly.entity_id
_entity_poly.type
_entity_poly.pdbx_seq_one_letter_code
_entity_poly.pdbx_strand_id
1 'polypeptide(L)'
;MKNKKNIILLSIIIIIIVVISVITFIFLKKKNDNTNNTSTSKDKFATYYPKVSNVLKEDNILKQLFYSNPDITEELVTFENKTYYGLSDKYNIKDVSEIYTKINKTYTINYKKELFNDINNYNSFVNYNNKVYINIKKKCFIENYDEKLLSIKNVENENITYIYDKKEYVVSFWDDIYLIDSSPFSC
;
A
#
# COMPACT_ATOMS: atom_id res chain seq x y z
N MET A 1 -24.87 52.31 -20.74
CA MET A 1 -24.37 50.94 -20.49
C MET A 1 -22.96 50.83 -19.88
N LYS A 2 -22.19 51.92 -19.66
CA LYS A 2 -20.84 51.84 -19.05
C LYS A 2 -20.84 51.51 -17.54
N ASN A 3 -21.82 52.00 -16.78
CA ASN A 3 -21.85 51.82 -15.32
C ASN A 3 -22.23 50.41 -14.85
N LYS A 4 -23.04 49.66 -15.63
CA LYS A 4 -23.38 48.25 -15.31
C LYS A 4 -22.16 47.33 -15.41
N LYS A 5 -21.27 47.53 -16.39
CA LYS A 5 -20.03 46.74 -16.52
C LYS A 5 -19.08 46.99 -15.34
N ASN A 6 -18.96 48.23 -14.88
CA ASN A 6 -18.12 48.56 -13.72
C ASN A 6 -18.67 47.97 -12.41
N ILE A 7 -20.00 47.95 -12.22
CA ILE A 7 -20.62 47.31 -11.05
C ILE A 7 -20.44 45.78 -11.08
N ILE A 8 -20.62 45.15 -12.24
CA ILE A 8 -20.40 43.70 -12.42
C ILE A 8 -18.93 43.34 -12.18
N LEU A 9 -17.99 44.16 -12.67
CA LEU A 9 -16.57 43.96 -12.45
C LEU A 9 -16.20 44.10 -10.96
N LEU A 10 -16.78 45.08 -10.25
CA LEU A 10 -16.57 45.28 -8.82
C LEU A 10 -17.11 44.07 -8.01
N SER A 11 -18.28 43.53 -8.39
CA SER A 11 -18.84 42.35 -7.71
C SER A 11 -17.98 41.10 -7.89
N ILE A 12 -17.36 40.91 -9.06
CA ILE A 12 -16.48 39.75 -9.31
C ILE A 12 -15.21 39.85 -8.46
N ILE A 13 -14.63 41.05 -8.33
CA ILE A 13 -13.42 41.27 -7.53
C ILE A 13 -13.68 40.97 -6.05
N ILE A 14 -14.84 41.37 -5.51
CA ILE A 14 -15.21 41.11 -4.11
C ILE A 14 -15.35 39.59 -3.86
N ILE A 15 -15.94 38.85 -4.80
CA ILE A 15 -16.09 37.38 -4.68
C ILE A 15 -14.72 36.69 -4.65
N ILE A 16 -13.77 37.12 -5.50
CA ILE A 16 -12.42 36.55 -5.55
C ILE A 16 -11.69 36.76 -4.21
N ILE A 17 -11.80 37.95 -3.61
CA ILE A 17 -11.17 38.26 -2.31
C ILE A 17 -11.74 37.36 -1.20
N VAL A 18 -13.05 37.13 -1.18
CA VAL A 18 -13.70 36.26 -0.19
C VAL A 18 -13.26 34.80 -0.37
N VAL A 19 -13.14 34.31 -1.60
CA VAL A 19 -12.67 32.93 -1.85
C VAL A 19 -11.22 32.74 -1.40
N ILE A 20 -10.33 33.71 -1.69
CA ILE A 20 -8.93 33.66 -1.27
C ILE A 20 -8.80 33.72 0.25
N SER A 21 -9.62 34.53 0.94
CA SER A 21 -9.58 34.63 2.40
C SER A 21 -10.08 33.35 3.07
N VAL A 22 -11.11 32.69 2.53
CA VAL A 22 -11.59 31.39 3.04
C VAL A 22 -10.55 30.29 2.82
N ILE A 23 -9.92 30.23 1.63
CA ILE A 23 -8.87 29.23 1.35
C ILE A 23 -7.67 29.43 2.27
N THR A 24 -7.21 30.67 2.45
CA THR A 24 -6.09 30.97 3.36
C THR A 24 -6.46 30.69 4.82
N PHE A 25 -7.70 30.96 5.24
CA PHE A 25 -8.18 30.62 6.59
C PHE A 25 -8.25 29.10 6.83
N ILE A 26 -8.67 28.30 5.84
CA ILE A 26 -8.65 26.83 5.92
C ILE A 26 -7.20 26.32 5.99
N PHE A 27 -6.29 26.88 5.19
CA PHE A 27 -4.87 26.52 5.21
C PHE A 27 -4.19 26.92 6.54
N LEU A 28 -4.53 28.09 7.10
CA LEU A 28 -4.04 28.55 8.39
C LEU A 28 -4.62 27.72 9.54
N LYS A 29 -5.91 27.35 9.48
CA LYS A 29 -6.51 26.44 10.47
C LYS A 29 -5.85 25.06 10.44
N LYS A 30 -5.55 24.51 9.25
CA LYS A 30 -4.77 23.28 9.09
C LYS A 30 -3.35 23.37 9.66
N LYS A 31 -2.76 24.58 9.68
CA LYS A 31 -1.47 24.86 10.33
C LYS A 31 -1.57 25.10 11.84
N ASN A 32 -2.73 25.56 12.33
CA ASN A 32 -2.95 25.95 13.71
C ASN A 32 -3.62 24.86 14.57
N ASP A 33 -4.09 23.77 13.95
CA ASP A 33 -4.37 22.51 14.62
C ASP A 33 -3.07 21.75 14.98
N ASN A 34 -2.02 22.49 15.35
CA ASN A 34 -0.97 21.99 16.23
C ASN A 34 -1.54 21.95 17.65
N THR A 35 -2.51 21.06 17.85
CA THR A 35 -2.69 20.46 19.16
C THR A 35 -1.35 19.82 19.44
N ASN A 36 -0.57 20.41 20.36
CA ASN A 36 0.61 19.78 20.93
C ASN A 36 0.13 18.52 21.66
N ASN A 37 -0.11 17.45 20.89
CA ASN A 37 -0.23 16.13 21.42
C ASN A 37 1.14 15.80 21.97
N THR A 38 1.30 15.97 23.27
CA THR A 38 2.31 15.27 24.05
C THR A 38 1.95 13.78 24.04
N SER A 39 1.94 13.16 22.85
CA SER A 39 1.91 11.72 22.72
C SER A 39 3.26 11.23 23.19
N THR A 40 3.29 10.39 24.21
CA THR A 40 4.54 9.74 24.58
C THR A 40 5.05 8.93 23.38
N SER A 41 6.35 8.62 23.30
CA SER A 41 6.88 7.75 22.24
C SER A 41 6.09 6.43 22.13
N LYS A 42 5.58 5.93 23.26
CA LYS A 42 4.71 4.76 23.35
C LYS A 42 3.36 4.95 22.66
N ASP A 43 2.70 6.09 22.84
CA ASP A 43 1.43 6.41 22.19
C ASP A 43 1.60 6.61 20.67
N LYS A 44 2.75 7.20 20.28
CA LYS A 44 3.15 7.32 18.88
C LYS A 44 3.29 5.94 18.25
N PHE A 45 4.02 5.02 18.89
CA PHE A 45 4.22 3.66 18.35
C PHE A 45 2.93 2.86 18.26
N ALA A 46 2.03 2.98 19.24
CA ALA A 46 0.72 2.34 19.18
C ALA A 46 -0.10 2.80 17.96
N THR A 47 0.05 4.06 17.55
CA THR A 47 -0.63 4.62 16.36
C THR A 47 -0.09 4.06 15.05
N TYR A 48 1.23 3.80 14.97
CA TYR A 48 1.89 3.37 13.73
C TYR A 48 2.00 1.85 13.58
N TYR A 49 1.95 1.10 14.67
CA TYR A 49 2.04 -0.35 14.64
C TYR A 49 1.00 -1.00 13.70
N PRO A 50 -0.32 -0.67 13.76
CA PRO A 50 -1.30 -1.26 12.85
C PRO A 50 -1.04 -0.91 11.38
N LYS A 51 -0.52 0.30 11.11
CA LYS A 51 -0.20 0.76 9.75
C LYS A 51 0.92 -0.09 9.14
N VAL A 52 2.01 -0.29 9.89
CA VAL A 52 3.13 -1.15 9.45
C VAL A 52 2.70 -2.61 9.35
N SER A 53 2.00 -3.13 10.37
CA SER A 53 1.49 -4.51 10.40
C SER A 53 0.62 -4.82 9.17
N ASN A 54 -0.25 -3.91 8.75
CA ASN A 54 -1.09 -4.10 7.57
C ASN A 54 -0.28 -4.17 6.27
N VAL A 55 0.70 -3.28 6.09
CA VAL A 55 1.58 -3.30 4.90
C VAL A 55 2.40 -4.58 4.86
N LEU A 56 2.90 -5.05 6.01
CA LEU A 56 3.65 -6.31 6.11
C LEU A 56 2.80 -7.55 5.84
N LYS A 57 1.52 -7.55 6.23
CA LYS A 57 0.61 -8.64 5.88
C LYS A 57 0.40 -8.73 4.37
N GLU A 58 0.21 -7.58 3.71
CA GLU A 58 0.07 -7.53 2.25
C GLU A 58 1.37 -7.93 1.54
N ASP A 59 2.53 -7.46 2.01
CA ASP A 59 3.84 -7.90 1.53
C ASP A 59 4.00 -9.42 1.66
N ASN A 60 3.72 -9.99 2.83
CA ASN A 60 3.81 -11.43 3.06
C ASN A 60 2.91 -12.23 2.11
N ILE A 61 1.66 -11.80 1.91
CA ILE A 61 0.74 -12.42 0.95
C ILE A 61 1.34 -12.38 -0.46
N LEU A 62 1.79 -11.21 -0.93
CA LEU A 62 2.38 -11.05 -2.26
C LEU A 62 3.63 -11.92 -2.43
N LYS A 63 4.50 -11.98 -1.42
CA LYS A 63 5.70 -12.82 -1.44
C LYS A 63 5.36 -14.30 -1.48
N GLN A 64 4.37 -14.75 -0.73
CA GLN A 64 3.88 -16.13 -0.82
C GLN A 64 3.30 -16.45 -2.21
N LEU A 65 2.48 -15.55 -2.76
CA LEU A 65 1.85 -15.74 -4.06
C LEU A 65 2.87 -15.91 -5.18
N PHE A 66 3.90 -15.08 -5.24
CA PHE A 66 4.87 -15.13 -6.34
C PHE A 66 6.02 -16.13 -6.12
N TYR A 67 6.49 -16.30 -4.88
CA TYR A 67 7.73 -17.05 -4.61
C TYR A 67 7.53 -18.38 -3.92
N SER A 68 6.40 -18.63 -3.25
CA SER A 68 6.20 -19.82 -2.41
C SER A 68 5.23 -20.82 -3.06
N ASN A 69 4.76 -21.75 -2.24
CA ASN A 69 3.66 -22.65 -2.53
C ASN A 69 2.40 -22.11 -1.80
N PRO A 70 1.62 -21.20 -2.42
CA PRO A 70 0.43 -20.64 -1.78
C PRO A 70 -0.67 -21.67 -1.64
N ASP A 71 -1.64 -21.40 -0.76
CA ASP A 71 -2.78 -22.29 -0.59
C ASP A 71 -3.65 -22.26 -1.84
N ILE A 72 -4.05 -23.46 -2.26
CA ILE A 72 -4.86 -23.70 -3.43
C ILE A 72 -6.13 -24.45 -3.05
N THR A 73 -7.10 -24.40 -3.95
CA THR A 73 -8.28 -25.26 -3.95
C THR A 73 -8.01 -26.50 -4.80
N GLU A 74 -8.92 -27.47 -4.77
CA GLU A 74 -8.84 -28.68 -5.61
C GLU A 74 -9.20 -28.41 -7.08
N GLU A 75 -9.77 -27.23 -7.40
CA GLU A 75 -10.10 -26.86 -8.76
C GLU A 75 -8.84 -26.68 -9.61
N LEU A 76 -8.85 -27.19 -10.83
CA LEU A 76 -7.74 -27.03 -11.77
C LEU A 76 -8.22 -26.76 -13.18
N VAL A 77 -7.39 -26.05 -13.93
CA VAL A 77 -7.58 -25.73 -15.35
C VAL A 77 -6.26 -25.89 -16.09
N THR A 78 -6.33 -26.17 -17.38
CA THR A 78 -5.14 -26.32 -18.23
C THR A 78 -5.17 -25.30 -19.36
N PHE A 79 -4.12 -24.50 -19.46
CA PHE A 79 -3.87 -23.56 -20.55
C PHE A 79 -2.46 -23.76 -21.08
N GLU A 80 -2.29 -23.79 -22.40
CA GLU A 80 -0.96 -23.91 -23.03
C GLU A 80 -0.08 -25.05 -22.46
N ASN A 81 -0.67 -26.22 -22.20
CA ASN A 81 -0.01 -27.38 -21.58
C ASN A 81 0.54 -27.13 -20.16
N LYS A 82 0.04 -26.11 -19.46
CA LYS A 82 0.34 -25.84 -18.05
C LYS A 82 -0.91 -26.02 -17.21
N THR A 83 -0.75 -26.70 -16.07
CA THR A 83 -1.80 -26.82 -15.06
C THR A 83 -1.78 -25.61 -14.15
N TYR A 84 -2.96 -25.03 -13.93
CA TYR A 84 -3.20 -23.98 -12.97
C TYR A 84 -4.20 -24.48 -11.93
N TYR A 85 -3.96 -24.16 -10.67
CA TYR A 85 -4.78 -24.52 -9.53
C TYR A 85 -5.61 -23.32 -9.08
N GLY A 86 -6.85 -23.52 -8.65
CA GLY A 86 -7.68 -22.42 -8.16
C GLY A 86 -7.05 -21.82 -6.91
N LEU A 87 -6.85 -20.52 -6.88
CA LEU A 87 -6.26 -19.82 -5.74
C LEU A 87 -7.22 -19.86 -4.54
N SER A 88 -6.70 -20.09 -3.33
CA SER A 88 -7.53 -20.11 -2.11
C SER A 88 -8.19 -18.75 -1.82
N ASP A 89 -9.45 -18.79 -1.40
CA ASP A 89 -10.21 -17.61 -0.97
C ASP A 89 -9.58 -16.87 0.21
N LYS A 90 -8.66 -17.51 0.96
CA LYS A 90 -7.97 -16.88 2.10
C LYS A 90 -7.22 -15.60 1.71
N TYR A 91 -6.81 -15.49 0.45
CA TYR A 91 -6.06 -14.33 -0.05
C TYR A 91 -6.97 -13.15 -0.42
N ASN A 92 -8.30 -13.36 -0.49
CA ASN A 92 -9.30 -12.36 -0.87
C ASN A 92 -8.92 -11.64 -2.19
N ILE A 93 -8.69 -12.44 -3.24
CA ILE A 93 -8.34 -11.98 -4.59
C ILE A 93 -9.39 -12.50 -5.55
N LYS A 94 -10.14 -11.59 -6.17
CA LYS A 94 -11.22 -11.92 -7.12
C LYS A 94 -10.73 -12.08 -8.54
N ASP A 95 -9.72 -11.29 -8.90
CA ASP A 95 -9.11 -11.32 -10.22
C ASP A 95 -7.62 -10.92 -10.17
N VAL A 96 -6.89 -11.23 -11.24
CA VAL A 96 -5.46 -10.91 -11.37
C VAL A 96 -5.16 -9.41 -11.25
N SER A 97 -6.08 -8.51 -11.61
CA SER A 97 -5.87 -7.06 -11.46
C SER A 97 -5.84 -6.62 -9.99
N GLU A 98 -6.53 -7.34 -9.10
CA GLU A 98 -6.43 -7.09 -7.66
C GLU A 98 -5.04 -7.40 -7.09
N ILE A 99 -4.32 -8.38 -7.67
CA ILE A 99 -2.91 -8.66 -7.30
C ILE A 99 -2.04 -7.43 -7.62
N TYR A 100 -2.17 -6.88 -8.83
CA TYR A 100 -1.43 -5.68 -9.22
C TYR A 100 -1.84 -4.44 -8.41
N THR A 101 -3.11 -4.35 -8.02
CA THR A 101 -3.60 -3.30 -7.12
C THR A 101 -2.96 -3.42 -5.74
N LYS A 102 -2.84 -4.63 -5.19
CA LYS A 102 -2.12 -4.89 -3.94
C LYS A 102 -0.64 -4.50 -4.04
N ILE A 103 0.05 -4.93 -5.11
CA ILE A 103 1.45 -4.50 -5.38
C ILE A 103 1.58 -2.98 -5.35
N ASN A 104 0.66 -2.26 -6.01
CA ASN A 104 0.69 -0.80 -6.07
C ASN A 104 0.43 -0.12 -4.72
N LYS A 105 -0.30 -0.77 -3.81
CA LYS A 105 -0.61 -0.28 -2.46
C LYS A 105 0.40 -0.72 -1.40
N THR A 106 1.30 -1.65 -1.72
CA THR A 106 2.30 -2.17 -0.78
C THR A 106 3.69 -1.58 -1.03
N TYR A 107 4.08 -1.42 -2.29
CA TYR A 107 5.48 -1.16 -2.63
C TYR A 107 5.71 0.21 -3.27
N THR A 108 6.86 0.80 -2.94
CA THR A 108 7.37 2.01 -3.60
C THR A 108 7.64 1.77 -5.09
N ILE A 109 7.66 2.83 -5.89
CA ILE A 109 7.88 2.76 -7.34
C ILE A 109 9.20 2.03 -7.68
N ASN A 110 10.27 2.29 -6.92
CA ASN A 110 11.58 1.67 -7.17
C ASN A 110 11.53 0.16 -6.92
N TYR A 111 10.98 -0.25 -5.77
CA TYR A 111 10.88 -1.67 -5.44
C TYR A 111 9.96 -2.44 -6.40
N LYS A 112 8.85 -1.82 -6.86
CA LYS A 112 7.97 -2.42 -7.86
C LYS A 112 8.69 -2.78 -9.16
N LYS A 113 9.59 -1.91 -9.64
CA LYS A 113 10.35 -2.17 -10.87
C LYS A 113 11.21 -3.43 -10.73
N GLU A 114 11.90 -3.57 -9.61
CA GLU A 114 12.72 -4.75 -9.32
C GLU A 114 11.84 -6.00 -9.16
N LEU A 115 10.74 -5.89 -8.42
CA LEU A 115 9.79 -6.96 -8.20
C LEU A 115 9.22 -7.49 -9.53
N PHE A 116 8.76 -6.61 -10.42
CA PHE A 116 8.16 -7.04 -11.70
C PHE A 116 9.15 -7.77 -12.61
N ASN A 117 10.44 -7.44 -12.55
CA ASN A 117 11.46 -8.15 -13.31
C ASN A 117 11.68 -9.58 -12.77
N ASP A 118 11.57 -9.77 -11.45
CA ASP A 118 11.85 -11.05 -10.79
C ASP A 118 10.63 -11.99 -10.82
N ILE A 119 9.43 -11.49 -10.51
CA ILE A 119 8.23 -12.33 -10.31
C ILE A 119 7.77 -13.07 -11.57
N ASN A 120 8.09 -12.55 -12.76
CA ASN A 120 7.75 -13.20 -14.04
C ASN A 120 8.42 -14.58 -14.22
N ASN A 121 9.43 -14.90 -13.42
CA ASN A 121 10.15 -16.17 -13.49
C ASN A 121 9.50 -17.28 -12.65
N TYR A 122 8.55 -16.95 -11.78
CA TYR A 122 8.00 -17.88 -10.78
C TYR A 122 6.51 -18.15 -11.02
N ASN A 123 5.70 -18.07 -9.97
CA ASN A 123 4.29 -18.38 -10.08
C ASN A 123 3.60 -17.39 -11.03
N SER A 124 2.71 -17.91 -11.87
CA SER A 124 1.96 -17.12 -12.84
C SER A 124 0.46 -17.32 -12.67
N PHE A 125 -0.31 -16.31 -13.05
CA PHE A 125 -1.74 -16.25 -12.75
C PHE A 125 -2.56 -16.08 -14.01
N VAL A 126 -3.76 -16.66 -14.00
CA VAL A 126 -4.76 -16.49 -15.05
C VAL A 126 -6.14 -16.27 -14.42
N ASN A 127 -6.95 -15.46 -15.07
CA ASN A 127 -8.37 -15.35 -14.75
C ASN A 127 -9.16 -16.33 -15.61
N TYR A 128 -10.01 -17.14 -14.98
CA TYR A 128 -10.94 -18.00 -15.69
C TYR A 128 -12.22 -18.16 -14.87
N ASN A 129 -13.39 -18.07 -15.52
CA ASN A 129 -14.70 -18.18 -14.86
C ASN A 129 -14.84 -17.36 -13.57
N ASN A 130 -14.39 -16.10 -13.61
CA ASN A 130 -14.41 -15.16 -12.47
C ASN A 130 -13.64 -15.65 -11.23
N LYS A 131 -12.62 -16.49 -11.44
CA LYS A 131 -11.68 -16.94 -10.41
C LYS A 131 -10.25 -16.78 -10.87
N VAL A 132 -9.34 -16.64 -9.91
CA VAL A 132 -7.90 -16.65 -10.16
C VAL A 132 -7.37 -18.06 -10.04
N TYR A 133 -6.62 -18.49 -11.04
CA TYR A 133 -5.85 -19.73 -11.01
C TYR A 133 -4.36 -19.43 -11.06
N ILE A 134 -3.56 -20.27 -10.41
CA ILE A 134 -2.12 -20.12 -10.27
C ILE A 134 -1.38 -21.34 -10.82
N ASN A 135 -0.38 -21.10 -11.68
CA ASN A 135 0.60 -22.11 -12.07
C ASN A 135 1.80 -21.97 -11.13
N ILE A 136 2.09 -23.03 -10.37
CA ILE A 136 3.09 -23.02 -9.31
C ILE A 136 4.43 -23.46 -9.89
N LYS A 137 5.42 -22.55 -9.85
CA LYS A 137 6.83 -22.84 -10.13
C LYS A 137 7.69 -22.80 -8.86
N LYS A 138 7.34 -21.94 -7.91
CA LYS A 138 8.03 -21.61 -6.64
C LYS A 138 9.53 -21.29 -6.76
N LYS A 139 10.00 -20.38 -5.91
CA LYS A 139 11.43 -20.03 -5.72
C LYS A 139 11.93 -20.60 -4.41
N CYS A 140 11.25 -20.27 -3.31
CA CYS A 140 11.66 -20.62 -1.96
C CYS A 140 10.43 -20.78 -1.05
N PHE A 141 10.67 -21.14 0.21
CA PHE A 141 9.63 -21.08 1.25
C PHE A 141 9.60 -19.68 1.86
N ILE A 142 8.41 -19.09 1.96
CA ILE A 142 8.17 -17.82 2.64
C ILE A 142 7.41 -18.10 3.93
N GLU A 143 8.01 -17.76 5.06
CA GLU A 143 7.35 -17.85 6.36
C GLU A 143 6.13 -16.94 6.45
N ASN A 144 5.14 -17.34 7.24
CA ASN A 144 3.98 -16.49 7.51
C ASN A 144 4.38 -15.28 8.36
N TYR A 145 3.69 -14.16 8.16
CA TYR A 145 3.82 -13.00 9.03
C TYR A 145 3.52 -13.35 10.51
N ASP A 146 4.44 -12.99 11.41
CA ASP A 146 4.27 -13.08 12.86
C ASP A 146 4.41 -11.68 13.47
N GLU A 147 3.30 -11.18 14.03
CA GLU A 147 3.21 -9.87 14.65
C GLU A 147 4.13 -9.71 15.86
N LYS A 148 4.54 -10.83 16.50
CA LYS A 148 5.48 -10.82 17.63
C LYS A 148 6.89 -10.43 17.24
N LEU A 149 7.23 -10.57 15.95
CA LEU A 149 8.53 -10.19 15.40
C LEU A 149 8.58 -8.70 15.05
N LEU A 150 7.43 -8.01 15.01
CA LEU A 150 7.33 -6.60 14.67
C LEU A 150 7.49 -5.70 15.90
N SER A 151 8.35 -4.68 15.79
CA SER A 151 8.36 -3.55 16.73
C SER A 151 8.64 -2.23 16.01
N ILE A 152 8.06 -1.13 16.49
CA ILE A 152 8.34 0.21 15.95
C ILE A 152 9.56 0.77 16.67
N LYS A 153 10.57 1.19 15.90
CA LYS A 153 11.84 1.73 16.41
C LYS A 153 11.81 3.26 16.46
N ASN A 154 11.43 3.90 15.36
CA ASN A 154 11.41 5.35 15.24
C ASN A 154 10.33 5.80 14.24
N VAL A 155 9.87 7.05 14.39
CA VAL A 155 8.98 7.69 13.42
C VAL A 155 9.42 9.12 13.20
N GLU A 156 9.81 9.45 11.98
CA GLU A 156 10.36 10.75 11.60
C GLU A 156 9.87 11.14 10.20
N ASN A 157 9.34 12.35 10.05
CA ASN A 157 8.83 12.86 8.76
C ASN A 157 7.90 11.86 8.05
N GLU A 158 6.98 11.26 8.80
CA GLU A 158 6.03 10.24 8.33
C GLU A 158 6.64 8.91 7.86
N ASN A 159 7.97 8.80 7.83
CA ASN A 159 8.66 7.52 7.71
C ASN A 159 8.67 6.79 9.05
N ILE A 160 8.41 5.49 8.99
CA ILE A 160 8.35 4.61 10.15
C ILE A 160 9.48 3.61 10.03
N THR A 161 10.48 3.73 10.90
CA THR A 161 11.50 2.71 11.07
C THR A 161 10.97 1.62 11.99
N TYR A 162 10.98 0.39 11.50
CA TYR A 162 10.53 -0.78 12.26
C TYR A 162 11.58 -1.87 12.26
N ILE A 163 11.51 -2.74 13.26
CA ILE A 163 12.29 -3.98 13.33
C ILE A 163 11.34 -5.12 13.03
N TYR A 164 11.74 -6.00 12.12
CA TYR A 164 11.10 -7.29 11.89
C TYR A 164 12.17 -8.38 11.84
N ASP A 165 12.01 -9.41 12.68
CA ASP A 165 13.00 -10.47 12.87
C ASP A 165 14.44 -9.93 13.03
N LYS A 166 14.61 -9.02 14.00
CA LYS A 166 15.90 -8.41 14.38
C LYS A 166 16.58 -7.57 13.28
N LYS A 167 15.95 -7.37 12.13
CA LYS A 167 16.43 -6.50 11.04
C LYS A 167 15.59 -5.24 10.95
N GLU A 168 16.22 -4.16 10.53
CA GLU A 168 15.60 -2.83 10.44
C GLU A 168 15.16 -2.53 9.02
N TYR A 169 13.98 -1.93 8.91
CA TYR A 169 13.33 -1.59 7.66
C TYR A 169 12.60 -0.25 7.80
N VAL A 170 12.16 0.29 6.66
CA VAL A 170 11.44 1.57 6.60
C VAL A 170 10.13 1.39 5.85
N VAL A 171 9.07 1.94 6.41
CA VAL A 171 7.83 2.23 5.70
C VAL A 171 7.76 3.73 5.45
N SER A 172 7.56 4.13 4.21
CA SER A 172 7.43 5.53 3.81
C SER A 172 5.98 5.90 3.55
N PHE A 173 5.59 7.09 3.97
CA PHE A 173 4.28 7.65 3.64
C PHE A 173 4.37 8.44 2.33
N TRP A 174 3.55 8.06 1.34
CA TRP A 174 3.51 8.70 0.03
C TRP A 174 2.12 8.55 -0.58
N ASP A 175 1.58 9.61 -1.20
CA ASP A 175 0.23 9.63 -1.79
C ASP A 175 -0.86 9.06 -0.87
N ASP A 176 -0.89 9.53 0.39
CA ASP A 176 -1.84 9.13 1.43
C ASP A 176 -1.81 7.64 1.84
N ILE A 177 -0.77 6.90 1.44
CA ILE A 177 -0.58 5.48 1.77
C ILE A 177 0.83 5.19 2.29
N TYR A 178 0.95 4.08 3.03
CA TYR A 178 2.23 3.58 3.54
C TYR A 178 2.79 2.51 2.61
N LEU A 179 4.05 2.66 2.20
CA LEU A 179 4.73 1.81 1.22
C LEU A 179 6.08 1.34 1.75
N ILE A 180 6.48 0.13 1.39
CA ILE A 180 7.81 -0.41 1.68
C ILE A 180 8.73 -0.34 0.45
N ASP A 181 10.01 -0.11 0.70
CA ASP A 181 11.08 -0.12 -0.30
C ASP A 181 11.93 -1.39 -0.26
N SER A 182 11.68 -2.25 0.71
CA SER A 182 12.38 -3.50 0.99
C SER A 182 11.45 -4.44 1.76
N SER A 183 11.60 -5.74 1.56
CA SER A 183 10.73 -6.74 2.18
C SER A 183 11.52 -7.60 3.18
N PRO A 184 10.99 -7.84 4.39
CA PRO A 184 11.55 -8.84 5.29
C PRO A 184 11.31 -10.29 4.83
N PHE A 185 10.42 -10.53 3.87
CA PHE A 185 10.09 -11.86 3.37
C PHE A 185 10.83 -12.15 2.07
N SER A 186 12.15 -12.30 2.19
CA SER A 186 13.04 -12.57 1.05
C SER A 186 13.38 -14.05 0.93
N CYS A 187 13.45 -14.51 -0.31
CA CYS A 187 14.44 -15.50 -0.72
C CYS A 187 15.77 -14.78 -0.96
#